data_AF-A0A4R0QW43-F1
#
_entry.id   AF-A0A4R0QW43-F1
#
_cell.length_a   1.000
_cell.length_b   1.000
_cell.length_c   1.000
_cell.angle_alpha   90.00
_cell.angle_beta   90.00
_cell.angle_gamma   90.00
#
_symmetry.space_group_name_H-M   'P 1'
#
loop_
_entity.id
_entity.type
_entity.pdbx_description
1 polymer ?
#
loop_
_entity_poly.entity_id
_entity_poly.type
_entity_poly.pdbx_seq_one_letter_code
_entity_poly.pdbx_strand_id
1 'polypeptide(L)'
;MQRARECGLYAVILAGGSGRALWPMSREGKPGPFLDLLGDGPMIRHTIRRARRITSPEHVLVVTDARGRGLLGECGVRLEKGSLILEPFQRGTAAAIALAAAHVRRRDPEAVLVVLPSDHVILNEEAFEAVLLSAVAEARRKESLVLLGIRPRSPETVYGYIQAGRPLGRPHVGGCTANALYRARSFAEKPDLATAIRFVESGDFYWNSGIFAAHVDVLFEAYRQALPDLYRDMLAIEDAIGTKAEVRVVSEVYSWIHPGSVDAAVMEKVDGIVLLAGEFGWHDPGSWDEVASLVAERRAFAGEGDEPETVRLEGENTFIRKPGGKVVAVIGASELIIVDTPDALLVCAKGESHRIGEALDRLWRERMDEHL
;
A
#
# COMPACT_ATOMS: atom_id res chain seq x y z
N MET A 1 5.38 -28.20 9.12
CA MET A 1 5.79 -27.45 10.33
C MET A 1 4.85 -26.28 10.50
N GLN A 2 3.93 -26.37 11.45
CA GLN A 2 2.94 -25.33 11.73
C GLN A 2 3.66 -24.26 12.59
N ARG A 3 4.16 -23.19 11.96
CA ARG A 3 4.76 -22.05 12.68
C ARG A 3 3.72 -21.54 13.66
N ALA A 4 4.13 -21.34 14.92
CA ALA A 4 3.25 -20.82 15.97
C ALA A 4 2.70 -19.47 15.50
N ARG A 5 1.40 -19.39 15.24
CA ARG A 5 0.72 -18.12 14.95
C ARG A 5 0.92 -17.23 16.16
N GLU A 6 1.44 -16.03 15.93
CA GLU A 6 1.77 -15.13 17.02
C GLU A 6 0.50 -14.58 17.68
N CYS A 7 0.32 -14.89 18.97
CA CYS A 7 -0.75 -14.29 19.76
C CYS A 7 -0.52 -12.76 19.85
N GLY A 8 -1.60 -11.98 19.75
CA GLY A 8 -1.56 -10.51 19.83
C GLY A 8 -0.93 -9.78 18.63
N LEU A 9 -0.84 -10.42 17.45
CA LEU A 9 -0.46 -9.76 16.20
C LEU A 9 -1.68 -9.56 15.30
N TYR A 10 -1.95 -8.33 14.88
CA TYR A 10 -3.02 -7.98 13.94
C TYR A 10 -2.45 -7.42 12.64
N ALA A 11 -2.94 -7.91 11.51
CA ALA A 11 -2.61 -7.36 10.19
C ALA A 11 -3.77 -6.49 9.71
N VAL A 12 -3.56 -5.18 9.64
CA VAL A 12 -4.54 -4.20 9.18
C VAL A 12 -4.24 -3.87 7.72
N ILE A 13 -5.15 -4.27 6.84
CA ILE A 13 -5.06 -4.06 5.40
C ILE A 13 -5.91 -2.85 5.03
N LEU A 14 -5.29 -1.82 4.48
CA LEU A 14 -5.97 -0.62 4.01
C LEU A 14 -6.40 -0.83 2.56
N ALA A 15 -7.71 -1.02 2.36
CA ALA A 15 -8.34 -1.25 1.07
C ALA A 15 -9.08 -0.01 0.55
N GLY A 16 -8.43 1.14 0.73
CA GLY A 16 -8.81 2.40 0.07
C GLY A 16 -7.93 2.67 -1.15
N GLY A 17 -8.20 3.78 -1.84
CA GLY A 17 -7.41 4.23 -3.00
C GLY A 17 -8.15 4.03 -4.32
N SER A 18 -8.31 5.10 -5.10
CA SER A 18 -9.00 5.06 -6.39
C SER A 18 -8.21 4.31 -7.46
N GLY A 19 -6.88 4.36 -7.40
CA GLY A 19 -6.00 3.84 -8.45
C GLY A 19 -6.15 4.59 -9.77
N ARG A 20 -6.61 5.84 -9.75
CA ARG A 20 -7.02 6.62 -10.94
C ARG A 20 -5.97 6.68 -12.07
N ALA A 21 -4.68 6.66 -11.72
CA ALA A 21 -3.58 6.65 -12.68
C ALA A 21 -3.40 5.31 -13.42
N LEU A 22 -4.11 4.26 -13.02
CA LEU A 22 -4.14 2.96 -13.68
C LEU A 22 -5.35 2.82 -14.61
N TRP A 23 -6.00 3.91 -15.00
CA TRP A 23 -6.96 3.89 -16.10
C TRP A 23 -6.25 3.41 -17.37
N PRO A 24 -6.85 2.53 -18.20
CA PRO A 24 -8.24 2.16 -18.26
C PRO A 24 -8.59 0.90 -17.47
N MET A 25 -7.73 0.40 -16.57
CA MET A 25 -8.12 -0.70 -15.69
C MET A 25 -8.86 -0.25 -14.45
N SER A 26 -8.42 0.85 -13.84
CA SER A 26 -9.16 1.49 -12.75
C SER A 26 -10.44 2.14 -13.28
N ARG A 27 -11.51 2.00 -12.51
CA ARG A 27 -12.78 2.71 -12.70
C ARG A 27 -13.30 3.15 -11.34
N GLU A 28 -14.27 4.05 -11.30
CA GLU A 28 -14.98 4.35 -10.06
C GLU A 28 -15.57 3.08 -9.42
N GLY A 29 -16.08 2.15 -10.24
CA GLY A 29 -16.59 0.86 -9.80
C GLY A 29 -15.52 -0.16 -9.38
N LYS A 30 -14.26 0.00 -9.81
CA LYS A 30 -13.17 -0.96 -9.57
C LYS A 30 -11.86 -0.22 -9.23
N PRO A 31 -11.65 0.12 -7.94
CA PRO A 31 -10.47 0.83 -7.47
C PRO A 31 -9.20 -0.04 -7.48
N GLY A 32 -8.05 0.63 -7.36
CA GLY A 32 -6.70 0.06 -7.39
C GLY A 32 -6.52 -1.29 -6.69
N PRO A 33 -6.86 -1.44 -5.39
CA PRO A 33 -6.69 -2.70 -4.65
C PRO A 33 -7.33 -3.94 -5.30
N PHE A 34 -8.38 -3.75 -6.10
CA PHE A 34 -9.16 -4.81 -6.73
C PHE A 34 -8.72 -5.08 -8.19
N LEU A 35 -7.69 -4.38 -8.66
CA LEU A 35 -7.10 -4.61 -9.97
C LEU A 35 -6.18 -5.83 -9.95
N ASP A 36 -6.21 -6.56 -11.06
CA ASP A 36 -5.25 -7.61 -11.39
C ASP A 36 -4.29 -7.02 -12.43
N LEU A 37 -3.09 -6.64 -11.99
CA LEU A 37 -2.09 -6.01 -12.85
C LEU A 37 -1.14 -7.02 -13.48
N LEU A 38 -0.94 -8.19 -12.83
CA LEU A 38 0.06 -9.17 -13.23
C LEU A 38 -0.54 -10.46 -13.82
N GLY A 39 -1.86 -10.60 -13.84
CA GLY A 39 -2.58 -11.75 -14.38
C GLY A 39 -2.73 -12.93 -13.42
N ASP A 40 -2.39 -12.76 -12.13
CA ASP A 40 -2.49 -13.79 -11.09
C ASP A 40 -3.49 -13.47 -9.96
N GLY A 41 -4.29 -12.42 -10.17
CA GLY A 41 -5.43 -12.05 -9.35
C GLY A 41 -5.35 -10.64 -8.76
N PRO A 42 -6.42 -10.19 -8.06
CA PRO A 42 -6.45 -8.85 -7.46
C PRO A 42 -5.38 -8.65 -6.39
N MET A 43 -4.73 -7.48 -6.36
CA MET A 43 -3.66 -7.14 -5.41
C MET A 43 -4.05 -7.38 -3.94
N ILE A 44 -5.28 -7.02 -3.56
CA ILE A 44 -5.81 -7.25 -2.22
C ILE A 44 -5.81 -8.73 -1.80
N ARG A 45 -6.02 -9.65 -2.74
CA ARG A 45 -5.98 -11.10 -2.48
C ARG A 45 -4.57 -11.55 -2.14
N HIS A 46 -3.56 -10.98 -2.82
CA HIS A 46 -2.16 -11.24 -2.50
C HIS A 46 -1.79 -10.70 -1.12
N THR A 47 -2.22 -9.48 -0.78
CA THR A 47 -1.98 -8.89 0.55
C THR A 47 -2.64 -9.70 1.67
N ILE A 48 -3.89 -10.14 1.50
CA ILE A 48 -4.57 -11.01 2.48
C ILE A 48 -3.85 -12.35 2.62
N ARG A 49 -3.40 -12.96 1.52
CA ARG A 49 -2.61 -14.20 1.56
C ARG A 49 -1.34 -14.02 2.38
N ARG A 50 -0.59 -12.93 2.15
CA ARG A 50 0.63 -12.60 2.92
C ARG A 50 0.31 -12.39 4.39
N ALA A 51 -0.73 -11.63 4.72
CA ALA A 51 -1.15 -11.38 6.10
C ALA A 51 -1.49 -12.68 6.87
N ARG A 52 -2.16 -13.64 6.21
CA ARG A 52 -2.49 -14.96 6.81
C ARG A 52 -1.29 -15.86 7.09
N ARG A 53 -0.09 -15.52 6.57
CA ARG A 53 1.14 -16.26 6.88
C ARG A 53 1.71 -15.85 8.25
N ILE A 54 1.48 -14.61 8.69
CA ILE A 54 2.04 -14.07 9.94
C ILE A 54 1.07 -14.12 11.13
N THR A 55 -0.24 -14.09 10.89
CA THR A 55 -1.25 -14.10 11.96
C THR A 55 -2.46 -14.98 11.62
N SER A 56 -3.34 -15.19 12.60
CA SER A 56 -4.56 -15.98 12.41
C SER A 56 -5.57 -15.22 11.53
N PRO A 57 -6.45 -15.93 10.78
CA PRO A 57 -7.44 -15.29 9.91
C PRO A 57 -8.34 -14.26 10.61
N GLU A 58 -8.64 -14.47 11.89
CA GLU A 58 -9.47 -13.58 12.72
C GLU A 58 -8.76 -12.26 13.06
N HIS A 59 -7.44 -12.24 12.96
CA HIS A 59 -6.59 -11.07 13.21
C HIS A 59 -6.14 -10.37 11.92
N VAL A 60 -6.57 -10.86 10.76
CA VAL A 60 -6.46 -10.13 9.49
C VAL A 60 -7.68 -9.23 9.35
N LEU A 61 -7.48 -7.93 9.46
CA LEU A 61 -8.51 -6.91 9.38
C LEU A 61 -8.39 -6.18 8.04
N VAL A 62 -9.51 -5.99 7.34
CA VAL A 62 -9.58 -5.17 6.12
C VAL A 62 -10.41 -3.94 6.43
N VAL A 63 -9.83 -2.76 6.18
CA VAL A 63 -10.48 -1.46 6.34
C VAL A 63 -10.87 -0.95 4.96
N THR A 64 -12.16 -0.71 4.73
CA THR A 64 -12.69 -0.28 3.42
C THR A 64 -14.05 0.39 3.57
N ASP A 65 -14.50 1.09 2.53
CA ASP A 65 -15.88 1.58 2.42
C ASP A 65 -16.89 0.46 2.03
N ALA A 66 -18.17 0.81 1.97
CA ALA A 66 -19.26 -0.10 1.61
C ALA A 66 -19.13 -0.69 0.19
N ARG A 67 -18.48 0.01 -0.75
CA ARG A 67 -18.23 -0.46 -2.12
C ARG A 67 -17.16 -1.54 -2.10
N GLY A 68 -16.03 -1.32 -1.41
CA GLY A 68 -14.98 -2.32 -1.31
C GLY A 68 -15.45 -3.61 -0.62
N ARG A 69 -16.42 -3.54 0.31
CA ARG A 69 -17.10 -4.74 0.82
C ARG A 69 -17.76 -5.58 -0.28
N GLY A 70 -18.43 -4.95 -1.25
CA GLY A 70 -19.02 -5.66 -2.39
C GLY A 70 -17.95 -6.32 -3.24
N LEU A 71 -16.90 -5.55 -3.58
CA LEU A 71 -15.79 -5.99 -4.43
C LEU A 71 -14.95 -7.11 -3.81
N LEU A 72 -14.80 -7.16 -2.49
CA LEU A 72 -14.18 -8.29 -1.79
C LEU A 72 -14.90 -9.60 -2.12
N GLY A 73 -16.23 -9.59 -2.10
CA GLY A 73 -17.06 -10.75 -2.45
C GLY A 73 -16.87 -11.18 -3.91
N GLU A 74 -16.87 -10.22 -4.84
CA GLU A 74 -16.63 -10.45 -6.27
C GLU A 74 -15.24 -11.03 -6.55
N CYS A 75 -14.23 -10.61 -5.79
CA CYS A 75 -12.86 -11.15 -5.85
C CYS A 75 -12.72 -12.54 -5.21
N GLY A 76 -13.81 -13.13 -4.69
CA GLY A 76 -13.79 -14.41 -4.00
C GLY A 76 -13.10 -14.37 -2.64
N VAL A 77 -12.93 -13.18 -2.05
CA VAL A 77 -12.34 -13.01 -0.73
C VAL A 77 -13.39 -13.25 0.34
N ARG A 78 -13.11 -14.21 1.23
CA ARG A 78 -13.91 -14.48 2.44
C ARG A 78 -13.11 -14.11 3.67
N LEU A 79 -13.66 -13.19 4.46
CA LEU A 79 -13.09 -12.72 5.72
C LEU A 79 -13.83 -13.37 6.89
N GLU A 80 -13.14 -13.53 8.02
CA GLU A 80 -13.75 -14.01 9.25
C GLU A 80 -14.71 -12.96 9.84
N LYS A 81 -15.61 -13.40 10.72
CA LYS A 81 -16.53 -12.49 11.39
C LYS A 81 -15.73 -11.48 12.23
N GLY A 82 -15.95 -10.20 12.00
CA GLY A 82 -15.24 -9.12 12.69
C GLY A 82 -13.91 -8.70 12.04
N SER A 83 -13.52 -9.34 10.93
CA SER A 83 -12.33 -8.98 10.15
C SER A 83 -12.56 -7.87 9.12
N LEU A 84 -13.79 -7.39 8.95
CA LEU A 84 -14.11 -6.27 8.06
C LEU A 84 -14.46 -5.05 8.91
N ILE A 85 -13.76 -3.94 8.68
CA ILE A 85 -14.01 -2.64 9.30
C ILE A 85 -14.48 -1.70 8.20
N LEU A 86 -15.66 -1.11 8.39
CA LEU A 86 -16.29 -0.25 7.39
C LEU A 86 -16.07 1.22 7.71
N GLU A 87 -15.44 1.92 6.78
CA GLU A 87 -15.36 3.38 6.81
C GLU A 87 -16.66 3.96 6.23
N PRO A 88 -17.31 4.92 6.92
CA PRO A 88 -18.50 5.59 6.39
C PRO A 88 -18.15 6.56 5.27
N PHE A 89 -16.96 7.19 5.34
CA PHE A 89 -16.44 8.14 4.35
C PHE A 89 -14.94 7.93 4.17
N GLN A 90 -14.42 8.20 2.98
CA GLN A 90 -12.97 8.16 2.74
C GLN A 90 -12.31 9.41 3.35
N ARG A 91 -11.51 9.20 4.40
CA ARG A 91 -10.80 10.27 5.14
C ARG A 91 -9.27 10.08 5.17
N GLY A 92 -8.73 9.29 4.24
CA GLY A 92 -7.30 9.01 4.16
C GLY A 92 -6.82 7.99 5.19
N THR A 93 -5.53 7.66 5.13
CA THR A 93 -4.95 6.55 5.91
C THR A 93 -4.88 6.83 7.41
N ALA A 94 -4.77 8.11 7.83
CA ALA A 94 -4.77 8.46 9.26
C ALA A 94 -6.10 8.05 9.94
N ALA A 95 -7.24 8.38 9.34
CA ALA A 95 -8.55 8.02 9.88
C ALA A 95 -8.77 6.50 9.86
N ALA A 96 -8.46 5.85 8.74
CA ALA A 96 -8.60 4.41 8.56
C ALA A 96 -7.81 3.60 9.59
N ILE A 97 -6.57 4.00 9.84
CA ILE A 97 -5.69 3.37 10.83
C ILE A 97 -6.18 3.66 12.25
N ALA A 98 -6.62 4.89 12.54
CA ALA A 98 -7.19 5.26 13.84
C ALA A 98 -8.41 4.40 14.19
N LEU A 99 -9.33 4.21 13.24
CA LEU A 99 -10.49 3.33 13.38
C LEU A 99 -10.06 1.88 13.63
N ALA A 100 -9.13 1.36 12.83
CA ALA A 100 -8.62 0.00 13.01
C ALA A 100 -7.93 -0.20 14.37
N ALA A 101 -7.13 0.77 14.81
CA ALA A 101 -6.45 0.75 16.09
C ALA A 101 -7.44 0.72 17.26
N ALA A 102 -8.53 1.50 17.20
CA ALA A 102 -9.60 1.44 18.20
C ALA A 102 -10.28 0.07 18.26
N HIS A 103 -10.57 -0.55 17.09
CA HIS A 103 -11.08 -1.93 17.03
C HIS A 103 -10.11 -2.97 17.59
N VAL A 104 -8.82 -2.83 17.30
CA VAL A 104 -7.80 -3.75 17.81
C VAL A 104 -7.65 -3.57 19.31
N ARG A 105 -7.48 -2.34 19.82
CA ARG A 105 -7.26 -2.10 21.26
C ARG A 105 -8.42 -2.58 22.11
N ARG A 106 -9.66 -2.42 21.62
CA ARG A 106 -10.85 -2.92 22.29
C ARG A 106 -10.86 -4.45 22.43
N ARG A 107 -10.28 -5.16 21.47
CA ARG A 107 -10.22 -6.64 21.44
C ARG A 107 -9.01 -7.16 22.20
N ASP A 108 -7.87 -6.50 22.04
CA ASP A 108 -6.58 -6.87 22.60
C ASP A 108 -5.74 -5.60 22.88
N PRO A 109 -5.70 -5.14 24.14
CA PRO A 109 -4.92 -3.97 24.54
C PRO A 109 -3.40 -4.14 24.42
N GLU A 110 -2.92 -5.38 24.32
CA GLU A 110 -1.49 -5.70 24.24
C GLU A 110 -1.04 -5.99 22.79
N ALA A 111 -1.91 -5.69 21.83
CA ALA A 111 -1.70 -6.02 20.44
C ALA A 111 -0.57 -5.21 19.78
N VAL A 112 0.13 -5.87 18.86
CA VAL A 112 0.93 -5.23 17.81
C VAL A 112 0.13 -5.24 16.52
N LEU A 113 0.03 -4.07 15.88
CA LEU A 113 -0.55 -3.89 14.58
C LEU A 113 0.56 -3.84 13.53
N VAL A 114 0.33 -4.51 12.41
CA VAL A 114 1.06 -4.29 11.16
C VAL A 114 0.09 -3.71 10.15
N VAL A 115 0.39 -2.52 9.65
CA VAL A 115 -0.42 -1.84 8.65
C VAL A 115 0.14 -2.12 7.26
N LEU A 116 -0.72 -2.58 6.36
CA LEU A 116 -0.40 -3.02 5.01
C LEU A 116 -1.29 -2.29 3.99
N PRO A 117 -0.74 -1.49 3.07
CA PRO A 117 -1.46 -1.09 1.88
C PRO A 117 -1.83 -2.33 1.05
N SER A 118 -3.03 -2.33 0.48
CA SER A 118 -3.59 -3.51 -0.20
C SER A 118 -3.15 -3.64 -1.66
N ASP A 119 -2.60 -2.57 -2.22
CA ASP A 119 -2.23 -2.36 -3.62
C ASP A 119 -0.72 -2.46 -3.88
N HIS A 120 0.09 -2.85 -2.88
CA HIS A 120 1.52 -3.13 -3.12
C HIS A 120 1.77 -4.52 -3.71
N VAL A 121 2.75 -4.58 -4.61
CA VAL A 121 3.32 -5.83 -5.13
C VAL A 121 4.61 -6.16 -4.42
N ILE A 122 4.74 -7.42 -4.01
CA ILE A 122 5.88 -7.95 -3.27
C ILE A 122 6.36 -9.20 -4.01
N LEU A 123 7.53 -9.14 -4.63
CA LEU A 123 8.09 -10.24 -5.43
C LEU A 123 8.65 -11.36 -4.56
N ASN A 124 9.32 -11.03 -3.46
CA ASN A 124 9.90 -12.01 -2.53
C ASN A 124 9.09 -12.07 -1.23
N GLU A 125 8.03 -12.87 -1.21
CA GLU A 125 7.15 -13.01 -0.04
C GLU A 125 7.85 -13.58 1.20
N GLU A 126 8.86 -14.44 1.03
CA GLU A 126 9.59 -15.03 2.16
C GLU A 126 10.49 -14.01 2.85
N ALA A 127 11.22 -13.20 2.07
CA ALA A 127 12.01 -12.09 2.60
C ALA A 127 11.10 -11.05 3.26
N PHE A 128 9.96 -10.73 2.63
CA PHE A 128 8.98 -9.83 3.21
C PHE A 128 8.45 -10.34 4.56
N GLU A 129 8.07 -11.61 4.66
CA GLU A 129 7.62 -12.22 5.92
C GLU A 129 8.68 -12.08 7.02
N ALA A 130 9.95 -12.35 6.71
CA ALA A 130 11.05 -12.24 7.67
C ALA A 130 11.30 -10.79 8.13
N VAL A 131 11.26 -9.82 7.21
CA VAL A 131 11.37 -8.39 7.53
C VAL A 131 10.20 -7.94 8.40
N LEU A 132 8.99 -8.35 8.05
CA LEU A 132 7.78 -7.97 8.77
C LEU A 132 7.78 -8.51 10.20
N LEU A 133 8.16 -9.78 10.40
CA LEU A 133 8.31 -10.36 11.74
C LEU A 133 9.42 -9.69 12.56
N SER A 134 10.48 -9.21 11.90
CA SER A 134 11.50 -8.38 12.55
C SER A 134 10.94 -7.04 13.03
N ALA A 135 10.11 -6.39 12.21
CA ALA A 135 9.43 -5.15 12.60
C ALA A 135 8.47 -5.38 13.78
N VAL A 136 7.72 -6.48 13.76
CA VAL A 136 6.82 -6.88 14.86
C VAL A 136 7.61 -7.11 16.15
N ALA A 137 8.73 -7.82 16.09
CA ALA A 137 9.57 -8.07 17.27
C ALA A 137 10.09 -6.78 17.90
N GLU A 138 10.47 -5.78 17.09
CA GLU A 138 10.90 -4.48 17.59
C GLU A 138 9.71 -3.67 18.13
N ALA A 139 8.56 -3.66 17.45
CA ALA A 139 7.35 -2.99 17.89
C ALA A 139 6.83 -3.50 19.25
N ARG A 140 7.01 -4.80 19.55
CA ARG A 140 6.67 -5.41 20.84
C ARG A 140 7.39 -4.79 22.04
N ARG A 141 8.52 -4.12 21.83
CA ARG A 141 9.24 -3.43 22.90
C ARG A 141 8.51 -2.18 23.41
N LYS A 142 7.47 -1.74 22.68
CA LYS A 142 6.64 -0.57 23.00
C LYS A 142 7.41 0.75 23.07
N GLU A 143 8.53 0.84 22.36
CA GLU A 143 9.41 2.02 22.36
C GLU A 143 9.17 2.94 21.15
N SER A 144 8.68 2.41 20.03
CA SER A 144 8.56 3.17 18.78
C SER A 144 7.65 2.49 17.74
N LEU A 145 7.20 3.30 16.78
CA LEU A 145 6.67 2.86 15.49
C LEU A 145 7.83 2.41 14.60
N VAL A 146 7.69 1.27 13.93
CA VAL A 146 8.71 0.68 13.07
C VAL A 146 8.25 0.70 11.62
N LEU A 147 8.81 1.60 10.81
CA LEU A 147 8.55 1.71 9.38
C LEU A 147 9.44 0.77 8.58
N LEU A 148 8.92 0.20 7.50
CA LEU A 148 9.72 -0.55 6.53
C LEU A 148 10.24 0.41 5.45
N GLY A 149 11.55 0.51 5.33
CA GLY A 149 12.24 1.32 4.32
C GLY A 149 12.80 0.48 3.20
N ILE A 150 12.63 0.93 1.96
CA ILE A 150 13.18 0.27 0.76
C ILE A 150 14.37 1.07 0.25
N ARG A 151 15.44 0.38 -0.15
CA ARG A 151 16.58 1.06 -0.74
C ARG A 151 16.17 1.67 -2.09
N PRO A 152 16.34 2.99 -2.31
CA PRO A 152 15.97 3.61 -3.56
C PRO A 152 16.83 3.06 -4.71
N ARG A 153 16.18 2.71 -5.82
CA ARG A 153 16.82 2.30 -7.07
C ARG A 153 16.83 3.42 -8.12
N SER A 154 15.99 4.44 -7.91
CA SER A 154 15.75 5.59 -8.78
C SER A 154 15.36 6.83 -7.95
N PRO A 155 15.47 8.04 -8.50
CA PRO A 155 15.03 9.27 -7.83
C PRO A 155 13.51 9.50 -8.04
N GLU A 156 12.69 8.63 -7.45
CA GLU A 156 11.22 8.74 -7.55
C GLU A 156 10.69 9.99 -6.85
N THR A 157 9.78 10.73 -7.48
CA THR A 157 9.17 11.94 -6.89
C THR A 157 7.79 11.69 -6.30
N VAL A 158 7.25 10.48 -6.49
CA VAL A 158 5.90 10.11 -6.04
C VAL A 158 5.90 9.37 -4.70
N TYR A 159 7.07 8.93 -4.22
CA TYR A 159 7.25 8.27 -2.93
C TYR A 159 7.70 9.24 -1.84
N GLY A 160 7.38 8.89 -0.60
CA GLY A 160 8.02 9.48 0.58
C GLY A 160 9.44 8.93 0.78
N TYR A 161 10.31 9.73 1.37
CA TYR A 161 11.68 9.37 1.74
C TYR A 161 11.90 9.50 3.24
N ILE A 162 12.67 8.57 3.80
CA ILE A 162 13.06 8.52 5.21
C ILE A 162 14.58 8.55 5.29
N GLN A 163 15.14 9.56 5.96
CA GLN A 163 16.58 9.60 6.22
C GLN A 163 16.92 8.68 7.38
N ALA A 164 17.82 7.73 7.15
CA ALA A 164 18.43 6.92 8.19
C ALA A 164 19.37 7.76 9.05
N GLY A 165 19.13 7.73 10.37
CA GLY A 165 19.99 8.36 11.36
C GLY A 165 20.90 7.35 12.05
N ARG A 166 20.93 7.40 13.38
CA ARG A 166 21.79 6.54 14.21
C ARG A 166 21.43 5.05 14.01
N PRO A 167 22.42 4.17 13.72
CA PRO A 167 22.19 2.73 13.72
C PRO A 167 21.79 2.22 15.11
N LEU A 168 20.78 1.36 15.15
CA LEU A 168 20.28 0.71 16.36
C LEU A 168 20.67 -0.78 16.43
N GLY A 169 21.19 -1.33 15.33
CA GLY A 169 21.65 -2.71 15.23
C GLY A 169 20.98 -3.47 14.09
N ARG A 170 20.98 -4.80 14.20
CA ARG A 170 20.29 -5.71 13.27
C ARG A 170 19.28 -6.55 14.06
N PRO A 171 18.06 -6.77 13.52
CA PRO A 171 17.09 -7.63 14.18
C PRO A 171 17.65 -9.05 14.36
N HIS A 172 17.29 -9.68 15.49
CA HIS A 172 17.72 -11.05 15.82
C HIS A 172 16.92 -12.15 15.12
N VAL A 173 15.86 -11.82 14.36
CA VAL A 173 14.99 -12.81 13.72
C VAL A 173 15.67 -13.35 12.46
N GLY A 174 15.97 -14.66 12.46
CA GLY A 174 16.74 -15.32 11.41
C GLY A 174 16.03 -15.38 10.05
N GLY A 175 16.82 -15.26 8.97
CA GLY A 175 16.37 -15.50 7.58
C GLY A 175 16.82 -14.46 6.57
N CYS A 176 17.07 -13.21 6.99
CA CYS A 176 17.56 -12.15 6.10
C CYS A 176 18.77 -11.45 6.70
N THR A 177 19.90 -11.52 5.99
CA THR A 177 21.19 -10.91 6.38
C THR A 177 21.26 -9.40 6.06
N ALA A 178 20.24 -8.84 5.40
CA ALA A 178 20.24 -7.49 4.85
C ALA A 178 19.55 -6.42 5.73
N ASN A 179 18.91 -6.82 6.83
CA ASN A 179 18.07 -5.90 7.61
C ASN A 179 18.89 -5.09 8.62
N ALA A 180 18.71 -3.77 8.61
CA ALA A 180 19.34 -2.83 9.53
C ALA A 180 18.30 -1.89 10.14
N LEU A 181 18.42 -1.65 11.44
CA LEU A 181 17.56 -0.72 12.18
C LEU A 181 18.27 0.62 12.35
N TYR A 182 17.55 1.70 12.11
CA TYR A 182 18.01 3.06 12.31
C TYR A 182 16.98 3.85 13.11
N ARG A 183 17.42 4.85 13.87
CA ARG A 183 16.52 5.95 14.26
C ARG A 183 16.24 6.75 13.00
N ALA A 184 14.98 6.98 12.65
CA ALA A 184 14.65 7.90 11.57
C ALA A 184 15.09 9.32 11.95
N ARG A 185 15.74 10.02 11.02
CA ARG A 185 16.24 11.38 11.25
C ARG A 185 15.29 12.44 10.72
N SER A 186 14.74 12.23 9.53
CA SER A 186 13.79 13.14 8.90
C SER A 186 12.97 12.41 7.85
N PHE A 187 11.83 13.01 7.53
CA PHE A 187 10.92 12.58 6.48
C PHE A 187 10.86 13.65 5.39
N ALA A 188 10.64 13.21 4.16
CA ALA A 188 10.38 14.08 3.03
C ALA A 188 9.35 13.40 2.12
N GLU A 189 8.10 13.85 2.19
CA GLU A 189 7.04 13.36 1.32
C GLU A 189 7.17 13.99 -0.08
N LYS A 190 7.28 13.15 -1.11
CA LYS A 190 7.21 13.52 -2.54
C LYS A 190 8.12 14.70 -2.92
N PRO A 191 9.45 14.54 -2.76
CA PRO A 191 10.40 15.58 -3.09
C PRO A 191 10.39 15.90 -4.59
N ASP A 192 10.86 17.10 -4.95
CA ASP A 192 11.18 17.40 -6.35
C ASP A 192 12.32 16.49 -6.87
N LEU A 193 12.44 16.36 -8.19
CA LEU A 193 13.42 15.46 -8.82
C LEU A 193 14.86 15.75 -8.41
N ALA A 194 15.24 17.04 -8.31
CA ALA A 194 16.60 17.41 -7.93
C ALA A 194 16.90 16.99 -6.48
N THR A 195 15.91 17.09 -5.60
CA THR A 195 15.98 16.62 -4.22
C THR A 195 16.02 15.10 -4.14
N ALA A 196 15.19 14.39 -4.91
CA ALA A 196 15.21 12.92 -4.98
C ALA A 196 16.57 12.38 -5.46
N ILE A 197 17.19 13.00 -6.47
CA ILE A 197 18.54 12.65 -6.94
C ILE A 197 19.55 12.74 -5.78
N ARG A 198 19.54 13.87 -5.03
CA ARG A 198 20.43 14.04 -3.88
C ARG A 198 20.22 12.98 -2.79
N PHE A 199 18.97 12.57 -2.56
CA PHE A 199 18.65 11.52 -1.58
C PHE A 199 19.17 10.14 -2.00
N VAL A 200 19.11 9.81 -3.29
CA VAL A 200 19.68 8.55 -3.80
C VAL A 200 21.21 8.59 -3.72
N GLU A 201 21.82 9.70 -4.12
CA GLU A 201 23.27 9.89 -4.12
C GLU A 201 23.88 9.87 -2.71
N SER A 202 23.18 10.39 -1.71
CA SER A 202 23.68 10.39 -0.32
C SER A 202 23.73 8.98 0.29
N GLY A 203 22.89 8.06 -0.21
CA GLY A 203 22.86 6.66 0.22
C GLY A 203 22.32 6.42 1.63
N ASP A 204 21.89 7.47 2.33
CA ASP A 204 21.31 7.42 3.67
C ASP A 204 19.78 7.62 3.68
N PHE A 205 19.13 7.72 2.52
CA PHE A 205 17.68 7.75 2.43
C PHE A 205 17.09 6.43 1.93
N TYR A 206 15.88 6.14 2.40
CA TYR A 206 15.06 5.00 2.04
C TYR A 206 13.68 5.46 1.57
N TRP A 207 13.10 4.79 0.58
CA TRP A 207 11.69 4.99 0.27
C TRP A 207 10.82 4.53 1.44
N ASN A 208 9.83 5.36 1.80
CA ASN A 208 8.78 4.99 2.72
C ASN A 208 7.82 4.01 2.02
N SER A 209 7.82 2.75 2.45
CA SER A 209 6.94 1.73 1.86
C SER A 209 5.49 1.85 2.30
N GLY A 210 5.12 2.78 3.19
CA GLY A 210 3.78 2.86 3.79
C GLY A 210 3.41 1.67 4.70
N ILE A 211 4.31 0.69 4.85
CA ILE A 211 4.14 -0.47 5.73
C ILE A 211 4.84 -0.19 7.05
N PHE A 212 4.15 -0.45 8.16
CA PHE A 212 4.74 -0.28 9.48
C PHE A 212 4.14 -1.22 10.52
N ALA A 213 4.90 -1.41 11.61
CA ALA A 213 4.46 -2.12 12.80
C ALA A 213 4.49 -1.21 14.03
N ALA A 214 3.50 -1.34 14.90
CA ALA A 214 3.47 -0.66 16.19
C ALA A 214 2.66 -1.42 17.22
N HIS A 215 3.10 -1.37 18.48
CA HIS A 215 2.22 -1.67 19.60
C HIS A 215 1.06 -0.66 19.63
N VAL A 216 -0.14 -1.13 19.95
CA VAL A 216 -1.36 -0.32 19.90
C VAL A 216 -1.26 0.94 20.77
N ASP A 217 -0.70 0.85 21.98
CA ASP A 217 -0.49 2.03 22.84
C ASP A 217 0.49 3.05 22.24
N VAL A 218 1.55 2.59 21.56
CA VAL A 218 2.50 3.49 20.90
C VAL A 218 1.82 4.24 19.76
N LEU A 219 0.95 3.56 19.01
CA LEU A 219 0.16 4.17 17.96
C LEU A 219 -0.82 5.21 18.53
N PHE A 220 -1.55 4.88 19.61
CA PHE A 220 -2.44 5.83 20.28
C PHE A 220 -1.68 7.05 20.83
N GLU A 221 -0.51 6.85 21.41
CA GLU A 221 0.35 7.93 21.89
C GLU A 221 0.82 8.83 20.73
N ALA A 222 1.16 8.24 19.58
CA ALA A 222 1.51 9.00 18.39
C ALA A 222 0.33 9.87 17.89
N TYR A 223 -0.89 9.33 17.86
CA TYR A 223 -2.09 10.12 17.57
C TYR A 223 -2.33 11.20 18.63
N ARG A 224 -2.12 10.91 19.92
CA ARG A 224 -2.27 11.89 21.00
C ARG A 224 -1.34 13.10 20.82
N GLN A 225 -0.11 12.86 20.39
CA GLN A 225 0.88 13.91 20.15
C GLN A 225 0.58 14.70 18.85
N ALA A 226 0.31 13.99 17.75
CA ALA A 226 0.25 14.61 16.43
C ALA A 226 -1.15 15.11 16.03
N LEU A 227 -2.21 14.45 16.50
CA LEU A 227 -3.62 14.72 16.18
C LEU A 227 -4.52 14.57 17.43
N PRO A 228 -4.40 15.47 18.43
CA PRO A 228 -5.11 15.35 19.71
C PRO A 228 -6.63 15.21 19.60
N ASP A 229 -7.25 15.85 18.61
CA ASP A 229 -8.69 15.76 18.38
C ASP A 229 -9.09 14.38 17.84
N LEU A 230 -8.36 13.85 16.85
CA LEU A 230 -8.57 12.49 16.36
C LEU A 230 -8.29 11.44 17.45
N TYR A 231 -7.31 11.68 18.33
CA TYR A 231 -7.09 10.81 19.48
C TYR A 231 -8.32 10.76 20.42
N ARG A 232 -8.97 11.88 20.71
CA ARG A 232 -10.22 11.89 21.50
C ARG A 232 -11.33 11.12 20.80
N ASP A 233 -11.45 11.32 19.49
CA ASP A 233 -12.40 10.60 18.65
C ASP A 233 -12.14 9.08 18.64
N MET A 234 -10.87 8.65 18.66
CA MET A 234 -10.49 7.24 18.80
C MET A 234 -10.98 6.64 20.11
N LEU A 235 -10.89 7.37 21.24
CA LEU A 235 -11.41 6.90 22.53
C LEU A 235 -12.94 6.74 22.48
N ALA A 236 -13.64 7.70 21.89
CA ALA A 236 -15.10 7.63 21.74
C ALA A 236 -15.53 6.46 20.85
N ILE A 237 -14.79 6.20 19.76
CA ILE A 237 -15.00 5.03 18.91
C ILE A 237 -14.77 3.76 19.72
N GLU A 238 -13.63 3.63 20.41
CA GLU A 238 -13.27 2.45 21.20
C GLU A 238 -14.35 2.04 22.21
N ASP A 239 -14.92 3.02 22.93
CA ASP A 239 -16.01 2.80 23.89
C ASP A 239 -17.31 2.32 23.23
N ALA A 240 -17.56 2.74 21.99
CA ALA A 240 -18.75 2.39 21.24
C ALA A 240 -18.69 1.01 20.58
N ILE A 241 -17.49 0.45 20.37
CA ILE A 241 -17.29 -0.82 19.66
C ILE A 241 -17.98 -1.99 20.39
N GLY A 242 -18.74 -2.77 19.63
CA GLY A 242 -19.56 -3.88 20.10
C GLY A 242 -20.92 -3.47 20.68
N THR A 243 -21.22 -2.16 20.74
CA THR A 243 -22.50 -1.64 21.23
C THR A 243 -23.47 -1.31 20.08
N LYS A 244 -24.73 -1.05 20.40
CA LYS A 244 -25.72 -0.56 19.42
C LYS A 244 -25.38 0.83 18.86
N ALA A 245 -24.49 1.57 19.52
CA ALA A 245 -24.12 2.93 19.14
C ALA A 245 -22.94 3.00 18.16
N GLU A 246 -22.20 1.90 17.94
CA GLU A 246 -20.96 1.85 17.15
C GLU A 246 -21.09 2.58 15.79
N VAL A 247 -22.06 2.16 14.97
CA VAL A 247 -22.26 2.73 13.62
C VAL A 247 -22.53 4.24 13.67
N ARG A 248 -23.33 4.69 14.64
CA ARG A 248 -23.66 6.11 14.80
C ARG A 248 -22.42 6.91 15.20
N VAL A 249 -21.69 6.45 16.22
CA VAL A 249 -20.51 7.15 16.75
C VAL A 249 -19.42 7.23 15.68
N VAL A 250 -19.12 6.13 14.99
CA VAL A 250 -18.14 6.12 13.88
C VAL A 250 -18.55 7.08 12.76
N SER A 251 -19.83 7.10 12.38
CA SER A 251 -20.32 8.00 11.32
C SER A 251 -20.27 9.48 11.72
N GLU A 252 -20.63 9.79 12.96
CA GLU A 252 -20.53 11.15 13.51
C GLU A 252 -19.07 11.60 13.46
N VAL A 253 -18.15 10.83 14.07
CA VAL A 253 -16.71 11.13 14.06
C VAL A 253 -16.17 11.38 12.65
N TYR A 254 -16.42 10.47 11.71
CA TYR A 254 -15.94 10.60 10.34
C TYR A 254 -16.55 11.79 9.56
N SER A 255 -17.64 12.39 10.04
CA SER A 255 -18.28 13.53 9.37
C SER A 255 -17.45 14.82 9.46
N TRP A 256 -16.64 14.99 10.52
CA TRP A 256 -15.80 16.17 10.73
C TRP A 256 -14.29 15.92 10.65
N ILE A 257 -13.84 14.66 10.56
CA ILE A 257 -12.42 14.36 10.34
C ILE A 257 -11.94 14.98 9.02
N HIS A 258 -10.81 15.68 9.09
CA HIS A 258 -10.12 16.19 7.92
C HIS A 258 -9.36 15.05 7.23
N PRO A 259 -9.49 14.87 5.90
CA PRO A 259 -8.74 13.85 5.18
C PRO A 259 -7.22 14.03 5.30
N GLY A 260 -6.47 12.95 5.54
CA GLY A 260 -5.01 13.01 5.61
C GLY A 260 -4.32 11.65 5.61
N SER A 261 -3.06 11.62 5.17
CA SER A 261 -2.20 10.43 5.30
C SER A 261 -1.63 10.33 6.72
N VAL A 262 -1.46 9.11 7.22
CA VAL A 262 -0.79 8.86 8.51
C VAL A 262 0.65 9.35 8.50
N ASP A 263 1.31 9.30 7.35
CA ASP A 263 2.70 9.70 7.19
C ASP A 263 2.88 11.17 7.54
N ALA A 264 2.22 12.07 6.79
CA ALA A 264 2.29 13.51 7.01
C ALA A 264 1.56 13.96 8.29
N ALA A 265 0.43 13.32 8.62
CA ALA A 265 -0.40 13.78 9.73
C ALA A 265 0.12 13.31 11.10
N VAL A 266 0.85 12.19 11.15
CA VAL A 266 1.34 11.55 12.39
C VAL A 266 2.85 11.31 12.34
N MET A 267 3.35 10.51 11.40
CA MET A 267 4.73 10.00 11.44
C MET A 267 5.80 11.11 11.34
N GLU A 268 5.55 12.13 10.52
CA GLU A 268 6.46 13.29 10.41
C GLU A 268 6.51 14.15 11.67
N LYS A 269 5.52 14.03 12.55
CA LYS A 269 5.32 14.91 13.72
C LYS A 269 5.68 14.26 15.05
N VAL A 270 5.97 12.97 15.06
CA VAL A 270 6.29 12.23 16.28
C VAL A 270 7.76 11.86 16.31
N ASP A 271 8.37 12.06 17.48
CA ASP A 271 9.76 11.70 17.67
C ASP A 271 9.93 10.19 17.78
N GLY A 272 11.11 9.74 17.37
CA GLY A 272 11.53 8.40 17.69
C GLY A 272 10.95 7.31 16.79
N ILE A 273 10.53 7.62 15.57
CA ILE A 273 10.29 6.56 14.58
C ILE A 273 11.56 5.74 14.35
N VAL A 274 11.39 4.43 14.21
CA VAL A 274 12.44 3.48 13.83
C VAL A 274 12.23 3.07 12.38
N LEU A 275 13.33 3.08 11.62
CA LEU A 275 13.39 2.60 10.25
C LEU A 275 14.02 1.22 10.22
N LEU A 276 13.28 0.24 9.69
CA LEU A 276 13.81 -1.07 9.34
C LEU A 276 14.02 -1.14 7.83
N ALA A 277 15.28 -1.09 7.41
CA ALA A 277 15.63 -1.30 6.00
C ALA A 277 15.38 -2.77 5.61
N GLY A 278 14.72 -2.98 4.47
CA GLY A 278 14.45 -4.31 3.92
C GLY A 278 14.53 -4.36 2.39
N GLU A 279 14.85 -5.53 1.87
CA GLU A 279 14.94 -5.83 0.44
C GLU A 279 14.08 -7.06 0.15
N PHE A 280 12.93 -6.86 -0.50
CA PHE A 280 11.96 -7.94 -0.76
C PHE A 280 11.18 -7.76 -2.07
N GLY A 281 11.74 -6.99 -3.00
CA GLY A 281 11.12 -6.69 -4.30
C GLY A 281 9.78 -5.98 -4.13
N TRP A 282 9.79 -4.87 -3.38
CA TRP A 282 8.63 -4.02 -3.15
C TRP A 282 8.39 -3.11 -4.34
N HIS A 283 7.11 -2.98 -4.72
CA HIS A 283 6.62 -2.02 -5.69
C HIS A 283 5.27 -1.48 -5.23
N ASP A 284 5.07 -0.17 -5.41
CA ASP A 284 3.78 0.52 -5.31
C ASP A 284 3.38 0.97 -6.72
N PRO A 285 2.60 0.16 -7.46
CA PRO A 285 2.21 0.47 -8.83
C PRO A 285 1.18 1.61 -8.86
N GLY A 286 1.66 2.85 -8.73
CA GLY A 286 0.88 4.08 -8.84
C GLY A 286 0.71 4.59 -10.28
N SER A 287 1.41 3.99 -11.25
CA SER A 287 1.42 4.41 -12.66
C SER A 287 1.65 3.23 -13.61
N TRP A 288 1.32 3.41 -14.89
CA TRP A 288 1.63 2.38 -15.90
C TRP A 288 3.11 2.22 -16.19
N ASP A 289 3.91 3.27 -15.97
CA ASP A 289 5.37 3.19 -16.06
C ASP A 289 5.95 2.23 -15.01
N GLU A 290 5.45 2.29 -13.77
CA GLU A 290 5.83 1.37 -12.70
C GLU A 290 5.34 -0.05 -12.98
N VAL A 291 4.11 -0.22 -13.48
CA VAL A 291 3.58 -1.54 -13.86
C VAL A 291 4.41 -2.16 -14.99
N ALA A 292 4.77 -1.38 -16.01
CA ALA A 292 5.61 -1.85 -17.11
C ALA A 292 6.99 -2.31 -16.61
N SER A 293 7.60 -1.52 -15.71
CA SER A 293 8.89 -1.84 -15.10
C SER A 293 8.82 -3.10 -14.23
N LEU A 294 7.76 -3.24 -13.43
CA LEU A 294 7.49 -4.42 -12.60
C LEU A 294 7.29 -5.69 -13.43
N VAL A 295 6.54 -5.61 -14.53
CA VAL A 295 6.33 -6.76 -15.42
C VAL A 295 7.64 -7.18 -16.09
N ALA A 296 8.46 -6.21 -16.52
CA ALA A 296 9.78 -6.50 -17.06
C ALA A 296 10.70 -7.19 -16.03
N GLU A 297 10.72 -6.70 -14.80
CA GLU A 297 11.50 -7.31 -13.69
C GLU A 297 11.04 -8.76 -13.41
N ARG A 298 9.73 -8.99 -13.38
CA ARG A 298 9.16 -10.33 -13.18
C ARG A 298 9.51 -11.30 -14.31
N ARG A 299 9.43 -10.86 -15.57
CA ARG A 299 9.77 -11.70 -16.73
C ARG A 299 11.26 -12.03 -16.76
N ALA A 300 12.12 -11.07 -16.46
CA ALA A 300 13.56 -11.29 -16.35
C ALA A 300 13.89 -12.35 -15.28
N PHE A 301 13.18 -12.31 -14.14
CA PHE A 301 13.30 -13.33 -13.10
C PHE A 301 12.81 -14.71 -13.54
N ALA A 302 11.74 -14.77 -14.33
CA ALA A 302 11.14 -16.02 -14.82
C ALA A 302 11.83 -16.60 -16.08
N GLY A 303 12.68 -15.82 -16.75
CA GLY A 303 13.28 -16.20 -18.05
C GLY A 303 12.26 -16.22 -19.20
N GLU A 304 11.18 -15.45 -19.08
CA GLU A 304 10.09 -15.42 -20.07
C GLU A 304 10.37 -14.41 -21.19
N GLY A 305 10.07 -14.79 -22.43
CA GLY A 305 10.16 -13.92 -23.62
C GLY A 305 8.91 -13.06 -23.84
N ASP A 306 8.79 -12.48 -25.03
CA ASP A 306 7.59 -11.74 -25.44
C ASP A 306 6.34 -12.64 -25.48
N GLU A 307 5.17 -12.04 -25.24
CA GLU A 307 3.89 -12.75 -25.35
C GLU A 307 3.61 -13.15 -26.81
N PRO A 308 3.15 -14.39 -27.07
CA PRO A 308 2.99 -14.95 -28.42
C PRO A 308 1.96 -14.21 -29.29
N GLU A 309 1.09 -13.40 -28.69
CA GLU A 309 0.04 -12.63 -29.37
C GLU A 309 0.42 -11.15 -29.62
N THR A 310 1.71 -10.81 -29.50
CA THR A 310 2.24 -9.48 -29.81
C THR A 310 3.12 -9.54 -31.05
N VAL A 311 2.84 -8.69 -32.04
CA VAL A 311 3.65 -8.56 -33.25
C VAL A 311 4.31 -7.18 -33.26
N ARG A 312 5.64 -7.15 -33.38
CA ARG A 312 6.43 -5.90 -33.47
C ARG A 312 7.19 -5.88 -34.78
N LEU A 313 7.08 -4.79 -35.52
CA LEU A 313 7.90 -4.51 -36.71
C LEU A 313 8.54 -3.14 -36.51
N GLU A 314 9.86 -3.08 -36.34
CA GLU A 314 10.58 -1.81 -36.12
C GLU A 314 10.06 -1.03 -34.89
N GLY A 315 10.01 -1.69 -33.73
CA GLY A 315 9.57 -1.09 -32.47
C GLY A 315 10.18 -1.78 -31.25
N GLU A 316 10.69 -0.99 -30.30
CA GLU A 316 11.37 -1.47 -29.09
C GLU A 316 10.72 -0.91 -27.81
N ASN A 317 10.94 -1.61 -26.69
CA ASN A 317 10.56 -1.19 -25.34
C ASN A 317 9.08 -0.78 -25.11
N THR A 318 8.15 -1.23 -25.95
CA THR A 318 6.71 -1.01 -25.74
C THR A 318 6.12 -2.01 -24.73
N PHE A 319 5.36 -1.52 -23.74
CA PHE A 319 4.55 -2.33 -22.84
C PHE A 319 3.13 -2.46 -23.42
N ILE A 320 2.61 -3.69 -23.48
CA ILE A 320 1.27 -3.97 -23.99
C ILE A 320 0.53 -4.83 -22.99
N ARG A 321 -0.65 -4.37 -22.56
CA ARG A 321 -1.62 -5.15 -21.80
C ARG A 321 -2.93 -5.19 -22.57
N LYS A 322 -3.44 -6.39 -22.80
CA LYS A 322 -4.60 -6.64 -23.66
C LYS A 322 -5.41 -7.84 -23.17
N PRO A 323 -6.69 -7.96 -23.55
CA PRO A 323 -7.45 -9.19 -23.36
C PRO A 323 -6.79 -10.36 -24.10
N GLY A 324 -6.91 -11.57 -23.53
CA GLY A 324 -6.41 -12.79 -24.16
C GLY A 324 -7.05 -13.03 -25.52
N GLY A 325 -6.27 -13.52 -26.49
CA GLY A 325 -6.71 -13.81 -27.85
C GLY A 325 -6.73 -12.60 -28.79
N LYS A 326 -6.55 -11.37 -28.30
CA LYS A 326 -6.41 -10.17 -29.15
C LYS A 326 -4.98 -10.05 -29.65
N VAL A 327 -4.78 -9.85 -30.95
CA VAL A 327 -3.44 -9.56 -31.52
C VAL A 327 -3.23 -8.05 -31.57
N VAL A 328 -2.07 -7.57 -31.13
CA VAL A 328 -1.66 -6.16 -31.23
C VAL A 328 -0.41 -6.06 -32.09
N ALA A 329 -0.45 -5.21 -33.11
CA ALA A 329 0.66 -4.91 -34.01
C ALA A 329 1.17 -3.48 -33.76
N VAL A 330 2.46 -3.34 -33.49
CA VAL A 330 3.13 -2.04 -33.33
C VAL A 330 4.20 -1.93 -34.40
N ILE A 331 4.05 -0.94 -35.30
CA ILE A 331 4.91 -0.75 -36.46
C ILE A 331 5.52 0.65 -36.44
N GLY A 332 6.84 0.76 -36.47
CA GLY A 332 7.56 2.05 -36.52
C GLY A 332 7.39 2.90 -35.26
N ALA A 333 7.04 2.31 -34.12
CA ALA A 333 6.83 3.01 -32.85
C ALA A 333 7.46 2.25 -31.67
N SER A 334 8.08 3.01 -30.77
CA SER A 334 8.83 2.52 -29.60
C SER A 334 8.48 3.32 -28.36
N GLU A 335 8.88 2.84 -27.18
CA GLU A 335 8.68 3.55 -25.90
C GLU A 335 7.20 3.87 -25.61
N LEU A 336 6.30 2.92 -25.91
CA LEU A 336 4.86 3.10 -25.66
C LEU A 336 4.36 2.27 -24.48
N ILE A 337 3.28 2.74 -23.87
CA ILE A 337 2.39 2.01 -22.99
C ILE A 337 1.05 1.88 -23.72
N ILE A 338 0.61 0.65 -23.95
CA ILE A 338 -0.65 0.32 -24.59
C ILE A 338 -1.46 -0.54 -23.62
N VAL A 339 -2.61 -0.04 -23.18
CA VAL A 339 -3.48 -0.77 -22.26
C VAL A 339 -4.89 -0.78 -22.80
N ASP A 340 -5.37 -1.99 -23.09
CA ASP A 340 -6.64 -2.24 -23.73
C ASP A 340 -7.60 -2.92 -22.75
N THR A 341 -8.76 -2.29 -22.53
CA THR A 341 -9.93 -2.87 -21.85
C THR A 341 -11.10 -3.01 -22.83
N PRO A 342 -12.17 -3.74 -22.49
CA PRO A 342 -13.28 -3.97 -23.42
C PRO A 342 -13.91 -2.70 -24.01
N ASP A 343 -13.89 -1.60 -23.25
CA ASP A 343 -14.57 -0.33 -23.53
C ASP A 343 -13.62 0.84 -23.81
N ALA A 344 -12.32 0.71 -23.51
CA ALA A 344 -11.37 1.81 -23.59
C ALA A 344 -9.95 1.35 -23.93
N LEU A 345 -9.20 2.22 -24.61
CA LEU A 345 -7.80 2.01 -24.99
C LEU A 345 -6.98 3.21 -24.54
N LEU A 346 -5.94 2.95 -23.76
CA LEU A 346 -4.88 3.90 -23.47
C LEU A 346 -3.70 3.63 -24.39
N VAL A 347 -3.21 4.68 -25.04
CA VAL A 347 -1.90 4.72 -25.70
C VAL A 347 -1.20 5.97 -25.23
N CYS A 348 -0.06 5.81 -24.57
CA CYS A 348 0.81 6.93 -24.20
C CYS A 348 2.28 6.56 -24.38
N ALA A 349 3.14 7.58 -24.42
CA ALA A 349 4.58 7.36 -24.34
C ALA A 349 4.96 6.94 -22.90
N LYS A 350 5.99 6.10 -22.78
CA LYS A 350 6.66 5.84 -21.50
C LYS A 350 7.18 7.14 -20.90
N GLY A 351 7.06 7.28 -19.59
CA GLY A 351 7.34 8.50 -18.82
C GLY A 351 6.15 9.47 -18.73
N GLU A 352 5.15 9.35 -19.60
CA GLU A 352 4.01 10.28 -19.65
C GLU A 352 2.75 9.73 -18.94
N SER A 353 2.78 8.52 -18.35
CA SER A 353 1.58 7.95 -17.73
C SER A 353 1.06 8.73 -16.51
N HIS A 354 1.92 9.55 -15.88
CA HIS A 354 1.53 10.49 -14.83
C HIS A 354 0.43 11.49 -15.26
N ARG A 355 0.26 11.72 -16.58
CA ARG A 355 -0.70 12.67 -17.16
C ARG A 355 -2.09 12.08 -17.41
N ILE A 356 -2.33 10.80 -17.08
CA ILE A 356 -3.64 10.15 -17.24
C ILE A 356 -4.76 10.94 -16.53
N GLY A 357 -4.45 11.61 -15.41
CA GLY A 357 -5.39 12.51 -14.73
C GLY A 357 -5.97 13.59 -15.66
N GLU A 358 -5.14 14.18 -16.53
CA GLU A 358 -5.56 15.20 -17.51
C GLU A 358 -6.56 14.62 -18.53
N ALA A 359 -6.32 13.39 -18.98
CA ALA A 359 -7.21 12.70 -19.92
C ALA A 359 -8.57 12.41 -19.28
N LEU A 360 -8.57 11.96 -18.02
CA LEU A 360 -9.80 11.70 -17.27
C LEU A 360 -10.60 12.99 -17.00
N ASP A 361 -9.92 14.08 -16.66
CA ASP A 361 -10.58 15.40 -16.54
C ASP A 361 -11.21 15.84 -17.86
N ARG A 362 -10.60 15.47 -19.00
CA ARG A 362 -11.15 15.76 -20.32
C ARG A 362 -12.39 14.91 -20.60
N LEU A 363 -12.35 13.60 -20.35
CA LEU A 363 -13.50 12.70 -20.52
C LEU A 363 -14.71 13.17 -19.69
N TRP A 364 -14.48 13.56 -18.43
CA TRP A 364 -15.53 14.10 -17.57
C TRP A 364 -16.17 15.37 -18.14
N ARG A 365 -15.37 16.32 -18.66
CA ARG A 365 -15.89 17.54 -19.31
C ARG A 365 -16.69 17.23 -20.57
N GLU A 366 -16.36 16.16 -21.27
CA GLU A 366 -17.06 15.69 -22.48
C GLU A 366 -18.28 14.81 -22.16
N ARG A 367 -18.61 14.59 -20.87
CA ARG A 367 -19.72 13.75 -20.38
C ARG A 367 -19.60 12.29 -20.80
N MET A 368 -18.38 11.78 -20.82
CA MET A 368 -18.05 10.37 -21.05
C MET A 368 -17.88 9.64 -19.70
N ASP A 369 -18.84 9.83 -18.81
CA ASP A 369 -18.74 9.40 -17.40
C ASP A 369 -18.72 7.87 -17.25
N GLU A 370 -19.27 7.14 -18.23
CA GLU A 370 -19.25 5.68 -18.28
C GLU A 370 -17.84 5.08 -18.36
N HIS A 371 -16.83 5.88 -18.73
CA HIS A 371 -15.44 5.47 -18.87
C HIS A 371 -14.55 5.88 -17.69
N LEU A 372 -15.09 6.49 -16.62
CA LEU A 372 -14.30 7.03 -15.49
C LEU A 372 -14.02 6.05 -14.34
#